data_AF-A0A523SYL0-F1
#
_entry.id   AF-A0A523SYL0-F1
#
_cell.length_a   1.000
_cell.length_b   1.000
_cell.length_c   1.000
_cell.angle_alpha   90.00
_cell.angle_beta   90.00
_cell.angle_gamma   90.00
#
_symmetry.space_group_name_H-M   'P 1'
#
loop_
_entity.id
_entity.type
_entity.pdbx_description
1 polymer ?
#
loop_
_entity_poly.entity_id
_entity_poly.type
_entity_poly.pdbx_seq_one_letter_code
_entity_poly.pdbx_strand_id
1 'polypeptide(L)'
;MVKVTYDDRHKRVYINKRQYFSGVVPEVWGFHVGGYQVCDKWLKDRKGRKLNYDDITRYQKIVIALRETIKLMEGIDKAIPEWPIQ
;
A
#
# COMPACT_ATOMS: atom_id res chain seq x y z
N MET A 1 19.75 12.10 1.98
CA MET A 1 19.05 10.88 1.51
C MET A 1 17.56 11.08 1.64
N VAL A 2 16.79 10.82 0.59
CA VAL A 2 15.33 10.88 0.67
C VAL A 2 14.80 9.60 1.32
N LYS A 3 13.96 9.73 2.35
CA LYS A 3 13.36 8.61 3.10
C LYS A 3 11.87 8.55 2.76
N VAL A 4 11.37 7.37 2.45
CA VAL A 4 9.93 7.13 2.34
C VAL A 4 9.34 7.22 3.74
N THR A 5 8.30 8.03 3.91
CA THR A 5 7.63 8.21 5.21
C THR A 5 6.13 8.21 5.01
N TYR A 6 5.42 7.60 5.94
CA TYR A 6 3.97 7.59 5.95
C TYR A 6 3.43 8.56 6.99
N ASP A 7 2.48 9.38 6.58
CA ASP A 7 1.71 10.28 7.43
C ASP A 7 0.31 9.69 7.58
N ASP A 8 0.08 9.07 8.74
CA ASP A 8 -1.18 8.43 9.06
C ASP A 8 -2.33 9.43 9.25
N ARG A 9 -2.05 10.66 9.69
CA ARG A 9 -3.08 11.68 9.91
C ARG A 9 -3.71 12.12 8.60
N HIS A 10 -2.90 12.23 7.55
CA HIS A 10 -3.35 12.67 6.22
C HIS A 10 -3.48 11.54 5.20
N LYS A 11 -3.17 10.29 5.58
CA LYS A 11 -3.18 9.12 4.69
C LYS A 11 -2.29 9.34 3.46
N ARG A 12 -1.06 9.79 3.72
CA ARG A 12 -0.08 10.20 2.70
C ARG A 12 1.22 9.40 2.79
N VAL A 13 1.72 8.94 1.65
CA VAL A 13 3.06 8.35 1.51
C VAL A 13 3.96 9.36 0.85
N TYR A 14 4.88 9.96 1.62
CA TYR A 14 5.88 10.87 1.11
C TYR A 14 7.02 10.09 0.47
N ILE A 15 7.29 10.40 -0.80
CA ILE A 15 8.45 9.86 -1.54
C ILE A 15 9.62 10.83 -1.54
N ASN A 16 9.37 12.09 -1.15
CA ASN A 16 10.37 13.09 -0.78
C ASN A 16 9.75 14.22 0.04
N LYS A 17 10.51 15.29 0.33
CA LYS A 17 10.05 16.43 1.14
C LYS A 17 8.81 17.15 0.57
N ARG A 18 8.52 17.01 -0.72
CA ARG A 18 7.48 17.78 -1.43
C ARG A 18 6.41 16.90 -2.09
N GLN A 19 6.79 15.70 -2.53
CA GLN A 19 5.93 14.83 -3.32
C GLN A 19 5.45 13.65 -2.48
N TYR A 20 4.17 13.33 -2.62
CA TYR A 20 3.51 12.27 -1.90
C TYR A 20 2.41 11.64 -2.75
N PHE A 21 2.02 10.42 -2.38
CA PHE A 21 0.77 9.79 -2.80
C PHE A 21 -0.27 9.97 -1.69
N SER A 22 -1.47 10.42 -2.04
CA SER A 22 -2.59 10.58 -1.12
C SER A 22 -3.58 9.42 -1.20
N GLY A 23 -4.41 9.26 -0.18
CA GLY A 23 -5.47 8.24 -0.17
C GLY A 23 -4.95 6.83 0.08
N VAL A 24 -3.73 6.70 0.60
CA VAL A 24 -3.17 5.42 1.03
C VAL A 24 -3.57 5.26 2.49
N VAL A 25 -4.62 4.48 2.75
CA VAL A 25 -5.12 4.21 4.11
C VAL A 25 -4.17 3.29 4.89
N PRO A 26 -4.23 3.24 6.22
CA PRO A 26 -3.21 2.59 7.04
C PRO A 26 -3.14 1.09 6.81
N GLU A 27 -4.29 0.46 6.53
CA GLU A 27 -4.41 -0.96 6.23
C GLU A 27 -3.69 -1.27 4.91
N VAL A 28 -3.82 -0.41 3.91
CA VAL A 28 -3.09 -0.54 2.63
C VAL A 28 -1.60 -0.30 2.81
N TRP A 29 -1.22 0.75 3.55
CA TRP A 29 0.19 1.03 3.82
C TRP A 29 0.83 -0.13 4.58
N GLY A 30 0.18 -0.61 5.64
CA GLY A 30 0.64 -1.68 6.52
C GLY A 30 0.43 -3.09 5.98
N PHE A 31 -0.14 -3.27 4.78
CA PHE A 31 -0.39 -4.58 4.21
C PHE A 31 0.90 -5.32 3.89
N HIS A 32 1.02 -6.56 4.38
CA HIS A 32 2.16 -7.42 4.17
C HIS A 32 1.82 -8.63 3.30
N VAL A 33 2.75 -9.01 2.43
CA VAL A 33 2.75 -10.32 1.77
C VAL A 33 4.06 -11.01 2.14
N GLY A 34 3.96 -12.08 2.92
CA GLY A 34 5.12 -12.65 3.61
C GLY A 34 5.80 -11.60 4.50
N GLY A 35 7.13 -11.52 4.44
CA GLY A 35 7.91 -10.55 5.23
C GLY A 35 7.96 -9.12 4.64
N TYR A 36 7.17 -8.81 3.61
CA TYR A 36 7.28 -7.53 2.89
C TYR A 36 6.05 -6.66 3.03
N GLN A 37 6.25 -5.45 3.57
CA GLN A 37 5.30 -4.36 3.44
C GLN A 37 5.29 -3.86 2.00
N VAL A 38 4.25 -4.21 1.24
CA VAL A 38 4.28 -4.16 -0.24
C VAL A 38 4.52 -2.74 -0.77
N CYS A 39 3.75 -1.76 -0.27
CA CYS A 39 3.86 -0.35 -0.68
C CYS A 39 5.22 0.26 -0.33
N ASP A 40 5.74 0.00 0.87
CA ASP A 40 7.02 0.53 1.31
C ASP A 40 8.19 -0.09 0.53
N LYS A 41 8.20 -1.42 0.38
CA LYS A 41 9.22 -2.15 -0.37
C LYS A 41 9.31 -1.66 -1.81
N TRP A 42 8.18 -1.52 -2.50
CA TRP A 42 8.17 -1.11 -3.91
C TRP A 42 8.86 0.25 -4.14
N LEU A 43 8.64 1.20 -3.22
CA LEU A 43 9.28 2.52 -3.24
C LEU A 43 10.76 2.45 -2.85
N LYS A 44 11.11 1.66 -1.83
CA LYS A 44 12.50 1.47 -1.40
C LYS A 44 13.37 0.84 -2.49
N ASP A 45 12.85 -0.13 -3.24
CA ASP A 45 13.56 -0.78 -4.35
C ASP A 45 13.87 0.21 -5.50
N ARG A 46 13.16 1.35 -5.55
CA ARG A 46 13.36 2.44 -6.54
C ARG A 46 14.06 3.67 -5.97
N LYS A 47 14.60 3.59 -4.74
CA LYS A 47 15.33 4.69 -4.12
C LYS A 47 16.50 5.15 -5.01
N GLY A 48 16.70 6.45 -5.10
CA GLY A 48 17.75 7.05 -5.94
C GLY A 48 17.38 7.23 -7.41
N ARG A 49 16.18 6.82 -7.83
CA ARG A 49 15.66 7.01 -9.18
C ARG A 49 14.47 8.00 -9.15
N LYS A 50 14.30 8.75 -10.24
CA LYS A 50 13.07 9.54 -10.46
C LYS A 50 11.99 8.60 -10.98
N LEU A 51 10.84 8.56 -10.32
CA LEU A 51 9.69 7.80 -10.81
C LEU A 51 9.16 8.48 -12.08
N ASN A 52 9.04 7.72 -13.15
CA ASN A 52 8.39 8.19 -14.37
C ASN A 52 6.86 8.02 -14.29
N TYR A 53 6.15 8.38 -15.35
CA TYR A 53 4.69 8.27 -15.40
C TYR A 53 4.20 6.82 -15.18
N ASP A 54 4.88 5.84 -15.76
CA ASP A 54 4.53 4.43 -15.65
C ASP A 54 4.76 3.89 -14.24
N ASP A 55 5.85 4.31 -13.58
CA ASP A 55 6.13 4.01 -12.18
C ASP A 55 5.03 4.56 -11.27
N ILE A 56 4.65 5.83 -11.46
CA ILE A 56 3.60 6.48 -10.68
C ILE A 56 2.27 5.74 -10.86
N THR A 57 1.90 5.46 -12.12
CA THR A 57 0.69 4.73 -12.47
C THR A 57 0.70 3.31 -11.89
N ARG A 58 1.86 2.63 -11.95
CA ARG A 58 2.03 1.29 -11.38
C ARG A 58 1.84 1.29 -9.87
N TYR A 59 2.44 2.27 -9.18
CA TYR A 59 2.28 2.38 -7.73
C TYR A 59 0.83 2.62 -7.32
N GLN A 60 0.11 3.49 -8.03
CA GLN A 60 -1.32 3.72 -7.80
C GLN A 60 -2.15 2.43 -8.03
N LYS A 61 -1.85 1.66 -9.08
CA LYS A 61 -2.50 0.36 -9.31
C LYS A 61 -2.22 -0.63 -8.18
N ILE A 62 -1.01 -0.64 -7.61
CA ILE A 62 -0.67 -1.48 -6.45
C ILE A 62 -1.52 -1.06 -5.24
N VAL A 63 -1.59 0.24 -4.94
CA VAL A 63 -2.40 0.77 -3.83
C VAL A 63 -3.86 0.35 -3.96
N ILE A 64 -4.44 0.47 -5.16
CA ILE A 64 -5.82 0.07 -5.43
C ILE A 64 -5.98 -1.45 -5.29
N ALA A 65 -5.08 -2.25 -5.88
CA ALA A 65 -5.15 -3.69 -5.79
C ALA A 65 -5.13 -4.19 -4.34
N LEU A 66 -4.24 -3.63 -3.50
CA LEU A 66 -4.18 -3.99 -2.08
C LEU A 66 -5.45 -3.60 -1.34
N ARG A 67 -6.03 -2.43 -1.63
CA ARG A 67 -7.31 -2.01 -1.04
C ARG A 67 -8.45 -2.98 -1.39
N GLU A 68 -8.56 -3.37 -2.65
CA GLU A 68 -9.60 -4.33 -3.07
C GLU A 68 -9.34 -5.72 -2.50
N THR A 69 -8.08 -6.14 -2.36
CA THR A 69 -7.72 -7.40 -1.67
C THR A 69 -8.18 -7.39 -0.22
N ILE A 70 -7.87 -6.33 0.54
CA ILE A 70 -8.31 -6.19 1.95
C ILE A 70 -9.84 -6.28 2.04
N LYS A 71 -10.54 -5.53 1.19
CA LYS A 71 -12.01 -5.54 1.14
C LYS A 71 -12.57 -6.93 0.84
N LEU A 72 -11.97 -7.68 -0.07
CA LEU A 72 -12.38 -9.05 -0.39
C LEU A 72 -12.11 -10.01 0.76
N MET A 73 -10.96 -9.91 1.43
CA MET A 73 -10.65 -10.70 2.62
C MET A 73 -11.69 -10.47 3.73
N GLU A 74 -12.01 -9.21 4.04
CA GLU A 74 -13.06 -8.87 4.99
C GLU A 74 -14.44 -9.41 4.57
N GLY A 75 -14.73 -9.43 3.26
CA GLY A 75 -15.96 -9.99 2.73
C GLY A 75 -16.04 -11.50 2.92
N ILE A 76 -14.92 -12.21 2.76
CA ILE A 76 -14.82 -13.65 3.01
C ILE A 76 -14.99 -13.94 4.50
N ASP A 77 -14.29 -13.21 5.37
CA ASP A 77 -14.38 -13.40 6.83
C ASP A 77 -15.82 -13.16 7.35
N LYS A 78 -16.56 -12.22 6.75
CA LYS A 78 -17.98 -11.99 7.06
C LYS A 78 -18.89 -13.11 6.56
N ALA A 79 -18.58 -13.71 5.41
CA ALA A 79 -19.36 -14.79 4.82
C ALA A 79 -19.08 -16.14 5.50
N ILE A 80 -17.87 -16.31 6.04
CA ILE A 80 -17.38 -17.53 6.70
C ILE A 80 -16.78 -17.13 8.06
N PRO A 81 -17.63 -16.91 9.10
CA PRO A 81 -17.15 -16.42 10.40
C PRO A 81 -16.30 -17.47 11.14
N GLU A 82 -16.52 -18.75 10.87
CA GLU A 82 -15.78 -19.87 11.46
C GLU A 82 -15.51 -20.96 10.43
N TRP A 83 -14.38 -21.66 10.61
CA TRP A 83 -14.02 -22.86 9.87
C TRP A 83 -13.80 -24.03 10.85
N PRO A 84 -14.32 -25.25 10.58
CA PRO A 84 -15.07 -25.64 9.38
C PRO A 84 -16.45 -24.98 9.30
N ILE A 85 -16.94 -24.75 8.07
CA ILE A 85 -18.31 -24.30 7.83
C ILE A 85 -19.27 -25.41 8.31
N GLN A 86 -20.21 -25.05 9.18
CA GLN A 86 -21.28 -25.95 9.66
C GLN A 86 -22.52 -25.88 8.76
#